data_AF-A0A523XEZ0-F1
#
_entry.id   AF-A0A523XEZ0-F1
#
_cell.length_a   1.000
_cell.length_b   1.000
_cell.length_c   1.000
_cell.angle_alpha   90.00
_cell.angle_beta   90.00
_cell.angle_gamma   90.00
#
_symmetry.space_group_name_H-M   'P 1'
#
loop_
_entity.id
_entity.type
_entity.pdbx_description
1 polymer ?
#
loop_
_entity_poly.entity_id
_entity_poly.type
_entity_poly.pdbx_seq_one_letter_code
_entity_poly.pdbx_strand_id
1 'polypeptide(L)'
;MEKGKLYLLMGNAERARIFFEINNSDTVRILKGWSYLEEANWENSVKEFSLVSNDTALAITAKRLTQYAAKADKEIVQKNALLSALFSSIVPGGGRFYTGRSGDGLFSFLTVAIPGIVSYIYWKEDRKRAFSIAIGFTAIFYIGDIYGSFVSAEEFNKVKKKEYIEEIEKELHIKERFIK
;
A
#
# COMPACT_ATOMS: atom_id res chain seq x y z
N MET A 1 20.97 10.96 17.26
CA MET A 1 19.54 11.12 17.58
C MET A 1 18.88 12.24 16.77
N GLU A 2 19.22 13.52 16.96
CA GLU A 2 18.56 14.65 16.25
C GLU A 2 18.57 14.53 14.72
N LYS A 3 19.72 14.19 14.12
CA LYS A 3 19.79 13.90 12.68
C LYS A 3 18.85 12.77 12.25
N GLY A 4 18.69 11.75 13.09
CA GLY A 4 17.77 10.63 12.82
C GLY A 4 16.30 11.08 12.83
N LYS A 5 15.91 11.92 13.80
CA LYS A 5 14.56 12.52 13.84
C LYS A 5 14.28 13.35 12.59
N LEU A 6 15.25 14.13 12.12
CA LEU A 6 15.13 14.89 10.87
C LEU A 6 14.89 13.97 9.67
N TYR A 7 15.62 12.86 9.56
CA TYR A 7 15.39 11.89 8.49
C TYR A 7 14.01 11.23 8.57
N LEU A 8 13.46 10.97 9.76
CA LEU A 8 12.08 10.52 9.91
C LEU A 8 11.07 11.56 9.42
N LEU A 9 11.26 12.84 9.73
CA LEU A 9 10.40 13.92 9.22
C LEU A 9 10.45 14.04 7.70
N MET A 10 11.61 13.74 7.10
CA MET A 10 11.78 13.69 5.65
C MET A 10 11.23 12.40 5.01
N GLY A 11 10.66 11.49 5.81
CA GLY A 11 10.13 10.20 5.33
C GLY A 11 11.22 9.18 4.97
N ASN A 12 12.47 9.39 5.40
CA ASN A 12 13.58 8.49 5.13
C ASN A 12 13.91 7.63 6.36
N ALA A 13 13.04 6.66 6.62
CA ALA A 13 13.11 5.78 7.78
C ALA A 13 14.39 4.91 7.78
N GLU A 14 14.83 4.39 6.63
CA GLU A 14 16.11 3.67 6.52
C GLU A 14 17.31 4.50 6.99
N ARG A 15 17.48 5.73 6.47
CA ARG A 15 18.59 6.58 6.90
C ARG A 15 18.45 6.98 8.36
N ALA A 16 17.23 7.22 8.85
CA ALA A 16 17.01 7.51 10.26
C ALA A 16 17.53 6.40 11.18
N ARG A 17 17.28 5.13 10.83
CA ARG A 17 17.73 3.97 11.61
C ARG A 17 19.24 3.91 11.78
N ILE A 18 20.03 4.27 10.75
CA ILE A 18 21.50 4.33 10.85
C ILE A 18 21.95 5.26 11.98
N PHE A 19 21.29 6.40 12.17
CA PHE A 19 21.61 7.35 13.24
C PHE A 19 21.08 6.91 14.62
N PHE A 20 20.22 5.90 14.66
CA PHE A 20 19.67 5.30 15.88
C PHE A 20 20.50 4.11 16.37
N GLU A 21 21.23 3.41 15.49
CA GLU A 21 22.10 2.28 15.90
C GLU A 21 23.23 2.66 16.86
N ILE A 22 23.59 3.95 16.91
CA ILE A 22 24.69 4.46 17.75
C ILE A 22 24.28 4.55 19.23
N ASN A 23 22.98 4.49 19.57
CA ASN A 23 22.49 4.74 20.93
C ASN A 23 21.36 3.76 21.31
N ASN A 24 21.48 3.12 22.49
CA ASN A 24 20.54 2.11 22.98
C ASN A 24 19.49 2.65 23.97
N SER A 25 19.25 3.96 24.01
CA SER A 25 18.23 4.54 24.89
C SER A 25 16.83 4.08 24.50
N ASP A 26 15.94 4.00 25.49
CA ASP A 26 14.54 3.60 25.26
C ASP A 26 13.82 4.54 24.29
N THR A 27 14.15 5.83 24.27
CA THR A 27 13.65 6.79 23.26
C THR A 27 14.09 6.40 21.86
N VAL A 28 15.35 5.98 21.68
CA VAL A 28 15.87 5.57 20.38
C VAL A 28 15.23 4.26 19.92
N ARG A 29 14.97 3.33 20.83
CA ARG A 29 14.21 2.10 20.55
C ARG A 29 12.79 2.40 20.09
N ILE A 30 12.09 3.34 20.75
CA ILE A 30 10.78 3.83 20.30
C ILE A 30 10.87 4.43 18.90
N LEU A 31 11.83 5.31 18.62
CA LEU A 31 11.99 5.93 17.30
C LEU A 31 12.34 4.92 16.21
N LYS A 32 13.18 3.93 16.52
CA LYS A 32 13.55 2.86 15.59
C LYS A 32 12.36 1.94 15.32
N GLY A 33 11.65 1.51 16.36
CA GLY A 33 10.42 0.74 16.22
C GLY A 33 9.35 1.50 15.43
N TRP A 34 9.17 2.80 15.69
CA TRP A 34 8.28 3.68 14.94
C TRP A 34 8.64 3.74 13.45
N SER A 35 9.94 3.84 13.12
CA SER A 35 10.40 3.85 11.73
C SER A 35 10.04 2.57 10.98
N TYR A 36 10.08 1.41 11.65
CA TYR A 36 9.64 0.14 11.06
C TYR A 36 8.13 0.07 10.95
N LEU A 37 7.41 0.62 11.93
CA LEU A 37 5.95 0.70 11.94
C LEU A 37 5.44 1.56 10.77
N GLU A 38 6.08 2.71 10.48
CA GLU A 38 5.75 3.56 9.32
C GLU A 38 5.94 2.85 7.97
N GLU A 39 6.84 1.88 7.91
CA GLU A 39 7.06 1.01 6.74
C GLU A 39 6.13 -0.21 6.72
N ALA A 40 5.18 -0.31 7.66
CA ALA A 40 4.34 -1.48 7.90
C ALA A 40 5.14 -2.77 8.17
N ASN A 41 6.37 -2.64 8.67
CA ASN A 41 7.20 -3.75 9.12
C ASN A 41 6.89 -4.05 10.58
N TRP A 42 5.74 -4.68 10.80
CA TRP A 42 5.20 -4.96 12.14
C TRP A 42 6.16 -5.79 13.00
N GLU A 43 6.78 -6.82 12.41
CA GLU A 43 7.68 -7.73 13.12
C GLU A 43 8.88 -7.00 13.73
N ASN A 44 9.60 -6.22 12.92
CA ASN A 44 10.77 -5.48 13.42
C ASN A 44 10.34 -4.33 14.35
N SER A 45 9.17 -3.73 14.15
CA SER A 45 8.64 -2.74 15.09
C SER A 45 8.43 -3.34 16.49
N VAL A 46 7.79 -4.51 16.59
CA VAL A 46 7.55 -5.23 17.85
C VAL A 46 8.86 -5.61 18.53
N LYS A 47 9.83 -6.12 17.75
CA LYS A 47 11.17 -6.45 18.28
C LYS A 47 11.79 -5.24 18.98
N GLU A 48 11.82 -4.08 18.33
CA GLU A 48 12.43 -2.88 18.93
C GLU A 48 11.66 -2.36 20.15
N PHE A 49 10.31 -2.35 20.11
CA PHE A 49 9.51 -1.95 21.26
C PHE A 49 9.66 -2.89 22.45
N SER A 50 9.86 -4.19 22.22
CA SER A 50 10.06 -5.18 23.29
C SER A 50 11.37 -5.00 24.05
N LEU A 51 12.34 -4.29 23.48
CA LEU A 51 13.61 -4.00 24.12
C LEU A 51 13.52 -2.85 25.15
N VAL A 52 12.46 -2.03 25.09
CA VAL A 52 12.25 -0.91 26.03
C VAL A 52 12.08 -1.45 27.45
N SER A 53 12.80 -0.87 28.41
CA SER A 53 12.75 -1.33 29.80
C SER A 53 11.36 -1.15 30.41
N ASN A 54 10.91 -2.13 31.19
CA ASN A 54 9.59 -2.13 31.83
C ASN A 54 9.44 -1.10 32.96
N ASP A 55 10.55 -0.58 33.49
CA ASP A 55 10.56 0.32 34.65
C ASP A 55 10.52 1.81 34.25
N THR A 56 10.45 2.11 32.96
CA THR A 56 10.43 3.49 32.45
C THR A 56 9.03 3.97 32.13
N ALA A 57 8.82 5.29 32.18
CA ALA A 57 7.58 5.92 31.72
C ALA A 57 7.24 5.59 30.24
N LEU A 58 8.25 5.17 29.45
CA LEU A 58 8.09 4.77 28.05
C LEU A 58 7.55 3.36 27.89
N ALA A 59 7.63 2.50 28.92
CA ALA A 59 7.14 1.12 28.88
C ALA A 59 5.67 1.02 28.47
N ILE A 60 4.83 1.95 28.95
CA ILE A 60 3.40 1.99 28.59
C ILE A 60 3.22 2.28 27.10
N THR A 61 3.99 3.24 26.55
CA THR A 61 3.92 3.60 25.14
C THR A 61 4.42 2.45 24.27
N ALA A 62 5.55 1.82 24.65
CA ALA A 62 6.09 0.64 23.96
C ALA A 62 5.08 -0.52 23.94
N LYS A 63 4.44 -0.83 25.08
CA LYS A 63 3.43 -1.90 25.17
C LYS A 63 2.22 -1.64 24.27
N ARG A 64 1.73 -0.39 24.22
CA ARG A 64 0.63 -0.01 23.32
C ARG A 64 1.04 -0.17 21.85
N LEU A 65 2.19 0.35 21.47
CA LEU A 65 2.71 0.23 20.09
C LEU A 65 2.88 -1.23 19.68
N THR A 66 3.41 -2.08 20.56
CA THR A 66 3.49 -3.54 20.34
C THR A 66 2.12 -4.16 20.14
N GLN A 67 1.11 -3.74 20.91
CA GLN A 67 -0.26 -4.26 20.76
C GLN A 67 -0.88 -3.88 19.41
N TYR A 68 -0.71 -2.64 18.96
CA TYR A 68 -1.17 -2.23 17.61
C TYR A 68 -0.46 -3.05 16.52
N ALA A 69 0.87 -3.12 16.56
CA ALA A 69 1.63 -3.86 15.57
C ALA A 69 1.28 -5.36 15.54
N ALA A 70 1.01 -5.98 16.69
CA ALA A 70 0.61 -7.38 16.77
C ALA A 70 -0.83 -7.65 16.26
N LYS A 71 -1.70 -6.63 16.26
CA LYS A 71 -3.08 -6.73 15.77
C LYS A 71 -3.25 -6.31 14.31
N ALA A 72 -2.27 -5.62 13.74
CA ALA A 72 -2.31 -5.04 12.41
C ALA A 72 -2.81 -6.01 11.33
N ASP A 73 -2.32 -7.26 11.31
CA ASP A 73 -2.73 -8.25 10.30
C ASP A 73 -4.22 -8.64 10.36
N LYS A 74 -4.86 -8.48 11.53
CA LYS A 74 -6.28 -8.79 11.73
C LYS A 74 -7.17 -7.58 11.52
N GLU A 75 -6.70 -6.39 11.89
CA GLU A 75 -7.48 -5.15 11.84
C GLU A 75 -7.43 -4.48 10.46
N ILE A 76 -6.34 -4.66 9.72
CA ILE A 76 -6.17 -4.06 8.39
C ILE A 76 -6.81 -4.94 7.33
N VAL A 77 -7.89 -4.45 6.74
CA VAL A 77 -8.54 -5.11 5.60
C VAL A 77 -7.59 -5.16 4.40
N GLN A 78 -7.43 -6.35 3.81
CA GLN A 78 -6.62 -6.56 2.61
C GLN A 78 -7.44 -7.17 1.46
N LYS A 79 -7.02 -6.84 0.24
CA LYS A 79 -7.55 -7.33 -1.03
C LYS A 79 -6.49 -8.18 -1.72
N ASN A 80 -6.92 -9.28 -2.33
CA ASN A 80 -6.02 -10.18 -3.05
C ASN A 80 -5.76 -9.64 -4.46
N ALA A 81 -4.50 -9.35 -4.78
CA ALA A 81 -4.11 -8.77 -6.06
C ALA A 81 -4.27 -9.72 -7.26
N LEU A 82 -4.00 -11.02 -7.07
CA LEU A 82 -4.24 -12.03 -8.09
C LEU A 82 -5.73 -12.21 -8.37
N LEU A 83 -6.57 -12.17 -7.33
CA LEU A 83 -8.02 -12.25 -7.49
C LEU A 83 -8.56 -11.02 -8.23
N SER A 84 -8.03 -9.83 -7.92
CA SER A 84 -8.35 -8.60 -8.65
C SER A 84 -8.01 -8.72 -10.14
N ALA A 85 -6.80 -9.19 -10.47
CA ALA A 85 -6.39 -9.44 -11.85
C ALA A 85 -7.27 -10.48 -12.54
N LEU A 86 -7.63 -11.57 -11.84
CA LEU A 86 -8.49 -12.61 -12.37
C LEU A 86 -9.88 -12.06 -12.72
N PHE A 87 -10.48 -11.24 -11.87
CA PHE A 87 -11.77 -10.61 -12.18
C PHE A 87 -11.70 -9.74 -13.44
N SER A 88 -10.64 -8.94 -13.60
CA SER A 88 -10.43 -8.14 -14.83
C SER A 88 -10.15 -8.98 -16.07
N SER A 89 -9.57 -10.17 -15.90
CA SER A 89 -9.34 -11.10 -17.01
C SER A 89 -10.61 -11.76 -17.53
N ILE A 90 -11.70 -11.79 -16.74
CA ILE A 90 -13.02 -12.29 -17.15
C ILE A 90 -13.84 -11.13 -17.74
N VAL A 91 -13.89 -10.01 -17.01
CA VAL A 91 -14.60 -8.81 -17.43
C VAL A 91 -13.68 -7.60 -17.21
N PRO A 92 -13.29 -6.88 -18.28
CA PRO A 92 -12.45 -5.69 -18.14
C PRO A 92 -12.97 -4.72 -17.07
N GLY A 93 -12.09 -4.29 -16.17
CA GLY A 93 -12.40 -3.44 -15.02
C GLY A 93 -12.91 -4.17 -13.78
N GLY A 94 -13.19 -5.48 -13.84
CA GLY A 94 -13.76 -6.27 -12.73
C GLY A 94 -12.95 -6.20 -11.43
N GLY A 95 -11.63 -6.26 -11.51
CA GLY A 95 -10.74 -6.12 -10.36
C GLY A 95 -10.80 -4.74 -9.71
N ARG A 96 -11.02 -3.68 -10.49
CA ARG A 96 -11.17 -2.31 -9.98
C ARG A 96 -12.48 -2.12 -9.23
N PHE A 97 -13.56 -2.80 -9.64
CA PHE A 97 -14.78 -2.86 -8.83
C PHE A 97 -14.55 -3.59 -7.51
N TYR A 98 -13.82 -4.71 -7.54
CA TYR A 98 -13.47 -5.45 -6.33
C TYR A 98 -12.66 -4.65 -5.30
N THR A 99 -11.81 -3.72 -5.77
CA THR A 99 -11.03 -2.80 -4.92
C THR A 99 -11.76 -1.50 -4.58
N GLY A 100 -13.02 -1.34 -4.99
CA GLY A 100 -13.85 -0.17 -4.70
C GLY A 100 -13.60 1.04 -5.61
N ARG A 101 -12.80 0.88 -6.67
CA ARG A 101 -12.48 1.91 -7.67
C ARG A 101 -13.42 1.81 -8.87
N SER A 102 -14.72 1.95 -8.63
CA SER A 102 -15.76 1.74 -9.66
C SER A 102 -15.61 2.64 -10.89
N GLY A 103 -15.21 3.90 -10.71
CA GLY A 103 -14.95 4.83 -11.83
C GLY A 103 -13.85 4.33 -12.75
N ASP A 104 -12.74 3.85 -12.17
CA ASP A 104 -11.62 3.29 -12.92
C ASP A 104 -12.00 1.95 -13.58
N GLY A 105 -12.88 1.17 -12.96
CA GLY A 105 -13.43 -0.06 -13.52
C GLY A 105 -14.28 0.20 -14.76
N LEU A 106 -15.21 1.17 -14.69
CA LEU A 106 -16.01 1.56 -15.85
C LEU A 106 -15.14 2.12 -16.98
N PHE A 107 -14.14 2.94 -16.65
CA PHE A 107 -13.20 3.48 -17.63
C PHE A 107 -12.43 2.36 -18.34
N SER A 108 -11.90 1.38 -17.59
CA SER A 108 -11.25 0.20 -18.17
C SER A 108 -12.17 -0.58 -19.10
N PHE A 109 -13.41 -0.82 -18.67
CA PHE A 109 -14.40 -1.52 -19.47
C PHE A 109 -14.61 -0.84 -20.82
N LEU A 110 -14.86 0.47 -20.82
CA LEU A 110 -15.07 1.22 -22.07
C LEU A 110 -13.81 1.25 -22.94
N THR A 111 -12.64 1.41 -22.34
CA THR A 111 -11.35 1.48 -23.04
C THR A 111 -11.04 0.18 -23.79
N VAL A 112 -11.48 -0.97 -23.25
CA VAL A 112 -11.33 -2.28 -23.91
C VAL A 112 -12.50 -2.56 -24.87
N ALA A 113 -13.74 -2.29 -24.45
CA ALA A 113 -14.93 -2.64 -25.20
C ALA A 113 -15.07 -1.86 -26.51
N ILE A 114 -14.78 -0.55 -26.50
CA ILE A 114 -14.92 0.31 -27.70
C ILE A 114 -14.04 -0.19 -28.87
N PRO A 115 -12.71 -0.33 -28.73
CA PRO A 115 -11.90 -0.84 -29.82
C PRO A 115 -12.25 -2.30 -30.17
N GLY A 116 -12.72 -3.10 -29.20
CA GLY A 116 -13.21 -4.45 -29.46
C GLY A 116 -14.42 -4.45 -30.39
N ILE A 117 -15.43 -3.62 -30.11
CA ILE A 117 -16.61 -3.44 -30.97
C ILE A 117 -16.21 -2.89 -32.35
N VAL A 118 -15.34 -1.89 -32.39
CA VAL A 118 -14.83 -1.33 -33.66
C VAL A 118 -14.09 -2.38 -34.48
N SER A 119 -13.28 -3.23 -33.85
CA SER A 119 -12.59 -4.33 -34.53
C SER A 119 -13.59 -5.31 -35.15
N TYR A 120 -14.65 -5.66 -34.42
CA TYR A 120 -15.70 -6.54 -34.93
C TYR A 120 -16.42 -5.97 -36.16
N ILE A 121 -16.72 -4.66 -36.15
CA ILE A 121 -17.31 -3.96 -37.30
C ILE A 121 -16.37 -4.02 -38.51
N TYR A 122 -15.08 -3.69 -38.33
CA TYR A 122 -14.12 -3.75 -39.43
C TYR A 122 -13.91 -5.15 -39.98
N TRP A 123 -14.00 -6.17 -39.14
CA TRP A 123 -13.97 -7.56 -39.60
C TRP A 123 -15.18 -7.90 -40.47
N LYS A 124 -16.39 -7.48 -40.06
CA LYS A 124 -17.63 -7.65 -40.85
C LYS A 124 -17.60 -6.94 -42.20
N GLU A 125 -16.94 -5.79 -42.28
CA GLU A 125 -16.80 -4.98 -43.49
C GLU A 125 -15.60 -5.40 -44.39
N ASP A 126 -14.92 -6.50 -44.08
CA ASP A 126 -13.70 -6.98 -44.76
C ASP A 126 -12.54 -5.94 -44.80
N ARG A 127 -12.51 -5.02 -43.83
CA ARG A 127 -11.48 -3.98 -43.69
C ARG A 127 -10.27 -4.51 -42.90
N LYS A 128 -9.55 -5.46 -43.48
CA LYS A 128 -8.46 -6.22 -42.82
C LYS A 128 -7.43 -5.35 -42.08
N ARG A 129 -6.95 -4.27 -42.70
CA ARG A 129 -5.94 -3.37 -42.06
C ARG A 129 -6.51 -2.66 -40.83
N ALA A 130 -7.73 -2.14 -40.94
CA ALA A 130 -8.38 -1.42 -39.85
C ALA A 130 -8.73 -2.37 -38.69
N PHE A 131 -9.18 -3.59 -39.01
CA PHE A 131 -9.38 -4.67 -38.05
C PHE A 131 -8.10 -4.95 -37.25
N SER A 132 -6.98 -5.21 -37.94
CA SER A 132 -5.70 -5.53 -37.27
C SER A 132 -5.24 -4.44 -36.30
N ILE A 133 -5.46 -3.17 -36.64
CA ILE A 133 -5.13 -2.05 -35.76
C ILE A 133 -6.05 -2.03 -34.54
N ALA A 134 -7.38 -2.12 -34.75
CA ALA A 134 -8.36 -2.05 -33.67
C ALA A 134 -8.26 -3.23 -32.68
N ILE A 135 -8.06 -4.45 -33.18
CA ILE A 135 -7.86 -5.63 -32.32
C ILE A 135 -6.54 -5.56 -31.57
N GLY A 136 -5.49 -4.98 -32.18
CA GLY A 136 -4.21 -4.71 -31.51
C GLY A 136 -4.36 -3.77 -30.31
N PHE A 137 -5.08 -2.65 -30.48
CA PHE A 137 -5.40 -1.77 -29.35
C PHE A 137 -6.22 -2.46 -28.28
N THR A 138 -7.23 -3.24 -28.67
CA THR A 138 -8.06 -4.02 -27.74
C THR A 138 -7.19 -4.92 -26.88
N ALA A 139 -6.25 -5.67 -27.49
CA ALA A 139 -5.35 -6.57 -26.78
C ALA A 139 -4.42 -5.82 -25.82
N ILE A 140 -3.82 -4.70 -26.25
CA ILE A 140 -2.94 -3.87 -25.41
C ILE A 140 -3.71 -3.35 -24.19
N PHE A 141 -4.90 -2.81 -24.39
CA PHE A 141 -5.72 -2.29 -23.29
C PHE A 141 -6.22 -3.40 -22.37
N TYR A 142 -6.53 -4.59 -22.90
CA TYR A 142 -6.93 -5.74 -22.09
C TYR A 142 -5.83 -6.16 -21.12
N ILE A 143 -4.59 -6.31 -21.62
CA ILE A 143 -3.43 -6.69 -20.81
C ILE A 143 -3.13 -5.60 -19.78
N GLY A 144 -3.18 -4.33 -20.22
CA GLY A 144 -2.99 -3.18 -19.34
C GLY A 144 -4.03 -3.10 -18.22
N ASP A 145 -5.28 -3.46 -18.50
CA ASP A 145 -6.33 -3.49 -17.49
C ASP A 145 -6.12 -4.58 -16.43
N ILE A 146 -5.74 -5.79 -16.83
CA ILE A 146 -5.42 -6.87 -15.89
C ILE A 146 -4.29 -6.43 -14.94
N TYR A 147 -3.20 -5.91 -15.51
CA TYR A 147 -2.07 -5.43 -14.71
C TYR A 147 -2.47 -4.24 -13.82
N GLY A 148 -3.19 -3.26 -14.35
CA GLY A 148 -3.67 -2.12 -13.56
C GLY A 148 -4.62 -2.55 -12.42
N SER A 149 -5.36 -3.63 -12.61
CA SER A 149 -6.26 -4.19 -11.60
C SER A 149 -5.49 -4.92 -10.49
N PHE A 150 -4.41 -5.63 -10.82
CA PHE A 150 -3.46 -6.15 -9.84
C PHE A 150 -2.92 -5.03 -8.95
N VAL A 151 -2.37 -3.98 -9.57
CA VAL A 151 -1.81 -2.81 -8.87
C VAL A 151 -2.87 -2.10 -8.03
N SER A 152 -4.12 -2.03 -8.49
CA SER A 152 -5.20 -1.40 -7.72
C SER A 152 -5.44 -2.05 -6.36
N ALA A 153 -5.22 -3.37 -6.24
CA ALA A 153 -5.37 -4.08 -4.98
C ALA A 153 -4.18 -3.87 -4.05
N GLU A 154 -2.96 -3.80 -4.60
CA GLU A 154 -1.77 -3.45 -3.83
C GLU A 154 -1.88 -2.04 -3.26
N GLU A 155 -2.34 -1.08 -4.08
CA GLU A 155 -2.55 0.29 -3.64
C GLU A 155 -3.64 0.39 -2.57
N PHE A 156 -4.75 -0.35 -2.73
CA PHE A 156 -5.78 -0.44 -1.68
C PHE A 156 -5.17 -0.90 -0.35
N ASN A 157 -4.36 -1.96 -0.36
CA ASN A 157 -3.73 -2.51 0.84
C ASN A 157 -2.74 -1.51 1.46
N LYS A 158 -1.96 -0.83 0.63
CA LYS A 158 -1.02 0.20 1.07
C LYS A 158 -1.72 1.37 1.74
N VAL A 159 -2.81 1.87 1.15
CA VAL A 159 -3.63 2.93 1.74
C VAL A 159 -4.22 2.48 3.08
N LYS A 160 -4.77 1.27 3.17
CA LYS A 160 -5.33 0.75 4.44
C LYS A 160 -4.29 0.62 5.55
N LYS A 161 -3.07 0.19 5.23
CA LYS A 161 -1.95 0.18 6.19
C LYS A 161 -1.59 1.59 6.65
N LYS A 162 -1.54 2.55 5.73
CA LYS A 162 -1.23 3.94 6.05
C LYS A 162 -2.31 4.57 6.95
N GLU A 163 -3.58 4.35 6.65
CA GLU A 163 -4.71 4.81 7.47
C GLU A 163 -4.60 4.28 8.91
N TYR A 164 -4.26 3.00 9.07
CA TYR A 164 -4.04 2.38 10.39
C TYR A 164 -2.88 3.04 11.16
N ILE A 165 -1.75 3.30 10.50
CA ILE A 165 -0.60 3.96 11.13
C ILE A 165 -0.94 5.41 11.51
N GLU A 166 -1.71 6.12 10.68
CA GLU A 166 -2.18 7.47 10.97
C GLU A 166 -3.14 7.52 12.16
N GLU A 167 -3.94 6.47 12.38
CA GLU A 167 -4.79 6.33 13.58
C GLU A 167 -3.94 6.19 14.85
N ILE A 168 -2.92 5.33 14.82
CA ILE A 168 -1.97 5.17 15.95
C ILE A 168 -1.28 6.51 16.26
N GLU A 169 -0.84 7.23 15.22
CA GLU A 169 -0.21 8.54 15.39
C GLU A 169 -1.16 9.56 16.03
N LYS A 170 -2.43 9.59 15.62
CA LYS A 170 -3.46 10.48 16.20
C LYS A 170 -3.75 10.17 17.66
N GLU A 171 -3.66 8.91 18.07
CA GLU A 171 -3.96 8.50 19.45
C GLU A 171 -2.74 8.67 20.39
N LEU A 172 -1.55 8.33 19.92
CA LEU A 172 -0.34 8.28 20.76
C LEU A 172 0.58 9.48 20.60
N HIS A 173 0.34 10.32 19.59
CA HIS A 173 1.09 11.54 19.27
C HIS A 173 2.61 11.31 19.20
N ILE A 174 3.05 10.23 18.52
CA ILE A 174 4.45 9.81 18.54
C ILE A 174 5.35 10.87 17.90
N LYS A 175 4.94 11.46 16.77
CA LYS A 175 5.74 12.49 16.10
C LYS A 175 5.89 13.73 16.96
N GLU A 176 4.84 14.14 17.65
CA GLU A 176 4.88 15.31 18.52
C GLU A 176 5.69 15.07 19.80
N ARG A 177 5.62 13.86 20.37
CA ARG A 177 6.29 13.53 21.63
C ARG A 177 7.78 13.21 21.46
N PHE A 178 8.18 12.67 20.32
CA PHE A 178 9.52 12.08 20.16
C PHE A 178 10.31 12.60 18.95
N ILE A 179 9.66 13.19 17.95
CA ILE A 179 10.30 13.57 16.68
C ILE A 179 10.41 15.09 16.53
N LYS A 180 9.35 15.84 16.88
CA LYS A 180 9.34 17.30 16.98
C LYS A 180 9.90 17.76 18.33
#